data_AF-A0A558ITR7-F1
#
_entry.id   AF-A0A558ITR7-F1
#
_cell.length_a   1.000
_cell.length_b   1.000
_cell.length_c   1.000
_cell.angle_alpha   90.00
_cell.angle_beta   90.00
_cell.angle_gamma   90.00
#
_symmetry.space_group_name_H-M   'P 1'
#
loop_
_entity.id
_entity.type
_entity.pdbx_description
1 polymer ?
#
loop_
_entity_poly.entity_id
_entity_poly.type
_entity_poly.pdbx_seq_one_letter_code
_entity_poly.pdbx_strand_id
1 'polypeptide(L)'
;MESKKLTSLVFGNVVLESHMTKTIIVVYSDDMRSWYFRPSPYTELKVPLDELRGKLSRERAELISERIFDNVKLELEESYSGGIDRAQKELCGWLLHEESAA
;
A
#
# COMPACT_ATOMS: atom_id res chain seq x y z
N MET A 1 -23.70 7.58 10.80
CA MET A 1 -22.41 8.15 10.36
C MET A 1 -21.56 6.97 9.94
N GLU A 2 -21.34 6.78 8.63
CA GLU A 2 -20.46 5.71 8.16
C GLU A 2 -19.03 6.08 8.59
N SER A 3 -18.50 5.32 9.55
CA SER A 3 -17.11 5.43 9.96
C SER A 3 -16.25 5.11 8.74
N LYS A 4 -15.71 6.14 8.07
CA LYS A 4 -14.69 5.95 7.02
C LYS A 4 -13.56 5.12 7.64
N LYS A 5 -13.50 3.83 7.33
CA LYS A 5 -12.46 2.91 7.80
C LYS A 5 -11.15 3.35 7.15
N LEU A 6 -10.32 4.04 7.91
CA LEU A 6 -8.94 4.29 7.52
C LEU A 6 -8.29 2.91 7.38
N THR A 7 -8.02 2.51 6.14
CA THR A 7 -7.37 1.22 5.87
C THR A 7 -5.88 1.44 5.94
N SER A 8 -5.22 0.69 6.83
CA SER A 8 -3.76 0.60 6.87
C SER A 8 -3.35 -0.81 6.47
N LEU A 9 -2.51 -0.93 5.44
CA LEU A 9 -1.96 -2.20 4.96
C LEU A 9 -0.49 -2.28 5.33
N VAL A 10 -0.07 -3.39 5.93
CA VAL A 10 1.30 -3.57 6.44
C VAL A 10 2.00 -4.65 5.60
N PHE A 11 3.13 -4.29 5.00
CA PHE A 11 3.97 -5.12 4.15
C PHE A 11 5.40 -5.12 4.70
N GLY A 12 5.63 -5.94 5.73
CA GLY A 12 6.88 -5.90 6.50
C GLY A 12 7.07 -4.53 7.14
N ASN A 13 8.18 -3.88 6.81
CA ASN A 13 8.49 -2.53 7.27
C ASN A 13 7.79 -1.41 6.47
N VAL A 14 7.13 -1.73 5.35
CA VAL A 14 6.40 -0.75 4.55
C VAL A 14 4.93 -0.77 4.92
N VAL A 15 4.39 0.37 5.34
CA VAL A 15 2.99 0.54 5.70
C VAL A 15 2.32 1.54 4.78
N LEU A 16 1.21 1.14 4.19
CA LEU A 16 0.33 1.98 3.39
C LEU A 16 -0.81 2.47 4.29
N GLU A 17 -0.78 3.74 4.65
CA GLU A 17 -1.82 4.36 5.48
C GLU A 17 -2.78 5.16 4.61
N SER A 18 -4.04 4.73 4.57
CA SER A 18 -5.09 5.49 3.91
C SER A 18 -5.67 6.53 4.86
N HIS A 19 -5.51 7.79 4.50
CA HIS A 19 -6.16 8.95 5.11
C HIS A 19 -7.42 9.35 4.36
N MET A 20 -8.24 10.22 4.96
CA MET A 20 -9.52 10.65 4.37
C MET A 20 -9.42 11.25 2.95
N THR A 21 -8.27 11.82 2.59
CA THR A 21 -8.07 12.53 1.32
C THR A 21 -6.93 11.96 0.47
N LYS A 22 -6.12 11.06 1.02
CA LYS A 22 -4.92 10.54 0.37
C LYS A 22 -4.45 9.26 1.01
N THR A 23 -3.59 8.52 0.33
CA THR A 23 -2.88 7.39 0.90
C THR A 23 -1.39 7.71 0.91
N ILE A 24 -0.76 7.52 2.06
CA ILE A 24 0.68 7.73 2.22
C ILE A 24 1.38 6.39 2.44
N ILE A 25 2.64 6.33 2.03
CA ILE A 25 3.51 5.19 2.31
C ILE A 25 4.48 5.60 3.42
N VAL A 26 4.53 4.80 4.47
CA VAL A 26 5.38 4.98 5.63
C VAL A 26 6.33 3.80 5.69
N VAL A 27 7.63 4.04 5.65
CA VAL A 27 8.64 2.99 5.78
C VAL A 27 9.22 3.04 7.19
N TYR A 28 8.97 2.00 7.95
CA TYR A 28 9.53 1.80 9.27
C TYR A 28 10.96 1.24 9.14
N SER A 29 11.79 1.56 10.12
CA SER A 29 13.09 0.93 10.32
C SER A 29 12.91 -0.42 10.99
N ASP A 30 13.94 -1.25 10.97
CA ASP A 30 13.93 -2.61 11.56
C ASP A 30 13.46 -2.66 13.03
N ASP A 31 13.79 -1.64 13.84
CA ASP A 31 13.33 -1.53 15.24
C ASP A 31 11.83 -1.20 15.38
N MET A 32 11.11 -0.95 14.28
CA MET A 32 9.71 -0.48 14.22
C MET A 32 9.38 0.80 15.01
N ARG A 33 10.37 1.43 15.67
CA ARG A 33 10.21 2.68 16.44
C ARG A 33 10.51 3.94 15.64
N SER A 34 11.33 3.82 14.61
CA SER A 34 11.72 4.92 13.74
C SER A 34 11.12 4.67 12.37
N TRP A 35 10.44 5.66 11.81
CA TRP A 35 9.97 5.62 10.42
C TRP A 35 10.57 6.79 9.67
N TYR A 36 10.85 6.58 8.39
CA TYR A 36 11.22 7.65 7.49
C TYR A 36 10.15 7.79 6.41
N PHE A 37 9.72 9.03 6.21
CA PHE A 37 8.95 9.39 5.04
C PHE A 37 9.93 9.75 3.93
N ARG A 38 9.94 9.01 2.83
CA ARG A 38 10.56 9.49 1.59
C ARG A 38 9.58 10.41 0.88
N PRO A 39 9.84 11.73 0.79
CA PRO A 39 9.03 12.62 -0.02
C PRO A 39 9.34 12.40 -1.50
N SER A 40 8.88 11.27 -2.06
CA SER A 40 8.83 11.06 -3.50
C SER A 40 7.44 11.45 -4.00
N PRO A 41 7.33 12.10 -5.18
CA PRO A 41 6.03 12.46 -5.76
C PRO A 41 5.14 11.25 -6.12
N TYR A 42 5.66 10.03 -5.94
CA TYR A 42 4.98 8.77 -6.22
C TYR A 42 4.71 7.93 -4.95
N THR A 43 5.19 8.34 -3.77
CA THR A 43 4.89 7.66 -2.50
C THR A 43 3.58 8.11 -1.86
N GLU A 44 2.86 9.03 -2.51
CA GLU A 44 1.58 9.55 -2.04
C GLU A 44 0.51 9.43 -3.15
N LEU A 45 -0.53 8.67 -2.87
CA LEU A 45 -1.72 8.54 -3.70
C LEU A 45 -2.69 9.66 -3.31
N LYS A 46 -3.12 10.48 -4.28
CA LYS A 46 -4.05 11.61 -4.06
C LYS A 46 -5.50 11.20 -3.74
N VAL A 47 -5.72 9.92 -3.45
CA VAL A 47 -7.03 9.32 -3.20
C VAL A 47 -6.87 8.27 -2.09
N PRO A 48 -7.90 8.07 -1.25
CA PRO A 48 -7.88 7.02 -0.25
C PRO A 48 -7.95 5.63 -0.90
N LEU A 49 -7.28 4.64 -0.32
CA LEU A 49 -7.36 3.23 -0.73
C LEU A 49 -8.80 2.72 -0.76
N ASP A 50 -9.64 3.19 0.16
CA ASP A 50 -11.05 2.82 0.23
C ASP A 50 -11.84 3.27 -1.02
N GLU A 51 -11.51 4.44 -1.59
CA GLU A 51 -12.10 4.91 -2.85
C GLU A 51 -11.60 4.11 -4.06
N LEU A 52 -10.39 3.56 -3.98
CA LEU A 52 -9.83 2.73 -5.02
C LEU A 52 -10.38 1.30 -4.99
N ARG A 53 -10.73 0.81 -3.79
CA ARG A 53 -11.24 -0.53 -3.57
C ARG A 53 -12.53 -0.78 -4.33
N GLY A 54 -12.52 -1.74 -5.26
CA GLY A 54 -13.68 -2.14 -6.07
C GLY A 54 -14.10 -1.15 -7.17
N LYS A 55 -13.44 0.00 -7.30
CA LYS A 55 -13.68 0.98 -8.39
C LYS A 55 -12.63 0.92 -9.51
N LEU A 56 -11.53 0.20 -9.28
CA LEU A 56 -10.43 0.08 -10.24
C LEU A 56 -10.54 -1.18 -11.10
N SER A 57 -10.18 -1.07 -12.37
CA SER A 57 -9.87 -2.22 -13.21
C SER A 57 -8.58 -2.90 -12.74
N ARG A 58 -8.45 -4.21 -12.99
CA ARG A 58 -7.24 -5.00 -12.69
C ARG A 58 -5.95 -4.33 -13.17
N GLU A 59 -5.93 -3.86 -14.42
CA GLU A 59 -4.77 -3.15 -14.98
C GLU A 59 -4.37 -1.90 -14.17
N ARG A 60 -5.35 -1.14 -13.66
CA ARG A 60 -5.06 0.04 -12.83
C ARG A 60 -4.60 -0.36 -11.43
N ALA A 61 -5.18 -1.42 -10.85
CA ALA A 61 -4.77 -1.93 -9.56
C ALA A 61 -3.32 -2.44 -9.59
N GLU A 62 -2.93 -3.17 -10.65
CA GLU A 62 -1.56 -3.61 -10.89
C GLU A 62 -0.61 -2.41 -11.04
N LEU A 63 -0.93 -1.45 -11.91
CA LEU A 63 -0.11 -0.25 -12.12
C LEU A 63 0.09 0.58 -10.84
N ILE A 64 -0.97 0.74 -10.03
CA ILE A 64 -0.89 1.45 -8.74
C ILE A 64 0.02 0.69 -7.79
N SER A 65 -0.15 -0.63 -7.70
CA SER A 65 0.64 -1.47 -6.80
C SER A 65 2.11 -1.45 -7.18
N GLU A 66 2.41 -1.58 -8.48
CA GLU A 66 3.78 -1.48 -8.98
C GLU A 66 4.41 -0.13 -8.65
N ARG A 67 3.70 0.96 -8.94
CA ARG A 67 4.22 2.32 -8.80
C ARG A 67 4.36 2.80 -7.36
N ILE A 68 3.47 2.34 -6.47
CA ILE A 68 3.58 2.55 -5.02
C ILE A 68 4.85 1.89 -4.50
N PHE A 69 5.05 0.62 -4.87
CA PHE A 69 6.13 -0.15 -4.30
C PHE A 69 7.47 0.07 -5.01
N ASP A 70 7.50 0.64 -6.22
CA ASP A 70 8.73 0.94 -6.96
C ASP A 70 9.76 1.73 -6.12
N ASN A 71 9.29 2.66 -5.28
CA ASN A 71 10.16 3.48 -4.43
C ASN A 71 10.69 2.76 -3.19
N VAL A 72 10.02 1.70 -2.75
CA VAL A 72 10.29 0.96 -1.50
C VAL A 72 10.57 -0.52 -1.79
N LYS A 73 10.93 -0.83 -3.04
CA LYS A 73 11.15 -2.20 -3.51
C LYS A 73 12.29 -2.87 -2.77
N LEU A 74 13.38 -2.13 -2.52
CA LEU A 74 14.55 -2.65 -1.82
C LEU A 74 14.17 -2.99 -0.39
N GLU A 75 13.47 -2.09 0.28
CA GLU A 75 12.97 -2.30 1.64
C GLU A 75 12.00 -3.47 1.73
N LEU A 76 11.13 -3.67 0.74
CA LEU A 76 10.25 -4.85 0.69
C LEU A 76 11.01 -6.13 0.42
N GLU A 77 12.00 -6.12 -0.46
CA GLU A 77 12.84 -7.29 -0.73
C GLU A 77 13.67 -7.70 0.49
N GLU A 78 14.10 -6.72 1.31
CA GLU A 78 14.85 -7.00 2.55
C GLU A 78 13.94 -7.34 3.74
N SER A 79 12.79 -6.69 3.87
CA SER A 79 11.92 -6.80 5.06
C SER A 79 10.75 -7.78 4.89
N TYR A 80 10.24 -7.99 3.68
CA TYR A 80 9.05 -8.81 3.43
C TYR A 80 9.41 -10.14 2.76
N SER A 81 9.03 -11.26 3.39
CA SER A 81 9.24 -12.61 2.85
C SER A 81 8.33 -12.87 1.64
N GLY A 82 8.90 -12.70 0.45
CA GLY A 82 8.18 -12.68 -0.83
C GLY A 82 8.40 -11.40 -1.63
N GLY A 83 9.13 -10.44 -1.05
CA GLY A 83 9.57 -9.22 -1.69
C GLY A 83 8.44 -8.35 -2.23
N ILE A 84 8.81 -7.50 -3.18
CA ILE A 84 7.87 -6.59 -3.82
C ILE A 84 6.77 -7.32 -4.61
N ASP A 85 7.07 -8.44 -5.28
CA ASP A 85 6.10 -9.18 -6.10
C ASP A 85 4.89 -9.65 -5.27
N ARG A 86 5.14 -10.18 -4.06
CA ARG A 86 4.07 -10.60 -3.16
C ARG A 86 3.26 -9.42 -2.64
N ALA A 87 3.93 -8.34 -2.22
CA ALA A 87 3.26 -7.13 -1.76
C ALA A 87 2.37 -6.51 -2.86
N GLN A 88 2.86 -6.47 -4.10
CA GLN A 88 2.11 -6.00 -5.27
C GLN A 88 0.85 -6.84 -5.51
N LYS A 89 0.96 -8.17 -5.46
CA LYS A 89 -0.19 -9.07 -5.63
C LYS A 89 -1.24 -8.89 -4.54
N GLU A 90 -0.81 -8.78 -3.28
CA GLU A 90 -1.74 -8.59 -2.16
C GLU A 90 -2.43 -7.22 -2.20
N LEU A 91 -1.69 -6.14 -2.53
CA LEU A 91 -2.30 -4.83 -2.72
C LEU A 91 -3.24 -4.82 -3.93
N CYS A 92 -2.86 -5.45 -5.04
CA CYS A 92 -3.69 -5.56 -6.23
C CYS A 92 -5.00 -6.31 -5.93
N GLY A 93 -4.93 -7.48 -5.28
CA GLY A 93 -6.11 -8.25 -4.87
C GLY A 93 -6.99 -7.47 -3.89
N TRP A 94 -6.38 -6.77 -2.94
CA TRP A 94 -7.11 -5.90 -2.02
C TRP A 94 -7.84 -4.76 -2.75
N LEU A 95 -7.18 -4.09 -3.70
CA LEU A 95 -7.75 -3.02 -4.53
C LEU A 95 -8.88 -3.53 -5.43
N LEU A 96 -8.78 -4.75 -5.92
CA LEU A 96 -9.82 -5.41 -6.70
C LEU A 96 -11.04 -5.80 -5.86
N HIS A 97 -10.99 -5.62 -4.53
CA HIS A 97 -12.00 -6.15 -3.62
C HIS A 97 -12.15 -7.67 -3.82
N GLU A 98 -11.06 -8.36 -4.14
CA GLU A 98 -10.94 -9.80 -3.90
C GLU A 98 -10.75 -9.96 -2.38
N GLU A 99 -11.79 -9.55 -1.64
CA GLU A 99 -11.92 -9.82 -0.22
C GLU A 99 -11.83 -11.33 -0.10
N SER A 100 -10.78 -11.79 0.59
CA SER A 100 -10.55 -13.20 0.86
C SER A 100 -11.84 -13.77 1.45
N ALA A 101 -12.61 -14.44 0.60
CA ALA A 101 -13.62 -15.39 1.01
C ALA A 101 -12.84 -16.59 1.56
N ALA A 102 -12.47 -16.51 2.84
CA ALA A 102 -11.99 -17.64 3.62
C ALA A 102 -12.42 -17.46 5.09
#